data_AF-A0A942Y2J4-F1
#
_entry.id   AF-A0A942Y2J4-F1
#
_cell.length_a   1.000
_cell.length_b   1.000
_cell.length_c   1.000
_cell.angle_alpha   90.00
_cell.angle_beta   90.00
_cell.angle_gamma   90.00
#
_symmetry.space_group_name_H-M   'P 1'
#
loop_
_entity.id
_entity.type
_entity.pdbx_description
1 polymer ?
#
loop_
_entity_poly.entity_id
_entity_poly.type
_entity_poly.pdbx_seq_one_letter_code
_entity_poly.pdbx_strand_id
1 'polypeptide(L)'
;MGVIFLVFFIILGWCIFQQIKFATGLKSWAGILKRKDASQSESEEVLTFLMKTKWVPNHPKYWGYCKTIYHSILVSKDVHFETKMDIFHRLDKLKCYGIVRPIDKSKKFT
;
A
#
# COMPACT_ATOMS: atom_id res chain seq x y z
N MET A 1 16.86 21.16 28.99
CA MET A 1 15.66 20.32 29.22
C MET A 1 14.44 20.79 28.41
N GLY A 2 14.00 22.06 28.49
CA GLY A 2 12.79 22.53 27.80
C GLY A 2 12.81 22.43 26.25
N VAL A 3 13.95 22.69 25.61
CA VAL A 3 14.09 22.57 24.13
C VAL A 3 13.97 21.12 23.66
N ILE A 4 14.54 20.17 24.39
CA ILE A 4 14.46 18.73 24.08
C ILE A 4 13.01 18.24 24.19
N PHE A 5 12.30 18.70 25.22
CA PHE A 5 10.88 18.42 25.41
C PHE A 5 10.05 18.94 24.21
N LEU A 6 10.25 20.20 23.78
CA LEU A 6 9.54 20.75 22.62
C LEU A 6 9.82 19.98 21.32
N VAL A 7 11.09 19.64 21.05
CA VAL A 7 11.46 18.85 19.85
C VAL A 7 10.79 17.48 19.87
N PHE A 8 10.69 16.83 21.04
CA PHE A 8 9.99 15.55 21.18
C PHE A 8 8.52 15.63 20.78
N PHE A 9 7.77 16.64 21.24
CA PHE A 9 6.36 16.82 20.85
C PHE A 9 6.18 17.13 19.37
N ILE A 10 7.11 17.88 18.76
CA ILE A 10 7.09 18.17 17.33
C ILE A 10 7.27 16.87 16.52
N ILE A 11 8.24 16.03 16.89
CA ILE A 11 8.47 14.73 16.23
C ILE A 11 7.25 13.82 16.41
N LEU A 12 6.71 13.75 17.62
CA LEU A 12 5.51 12.96 17.92
C LEU A 12 4.31 13.41 17.07
N GLY A 13 4.05 14.72 17.01
CA GLY A 13 2.99 15.30 16.21
C GLY A 13 3.18 15.03 14.71
N TRP A 14 4.40 15.14 14.20
CA TRP A 14 4.73 14.80 12.82
C TRP A 14 4.47 13.32 12.53
N CYS A 15 4.88 12.42 13.43
CA CYS A 15 4.62 10.99 13.31
C CYS A 15 3.11 10.72 13.22
N ILE A 16 2.30 11.26 14.14
CA ILE A 16 0.84 11.10 14.16
C ILE A 16 0.22 11.62 12.86
N PHE A 17 0.63 12.80 12.41
CA PHE A 17 0.14 13.39 11.17
C PHE A 17 0.42 12.51 9.95
N GLN A 18 1.61 11.91 9.86
CA GLN A 18 1.95 10.95 8.81
C GLN A 18 1.07 9.68 8.88
N GLN A 19 0.73 9.19 10.09
CA GLN A 19 -0.21 8.06 10.24
C GLN A 19 -1.59 8.40 9.68
N ILE A 20 -2.11 9.59 9.99
CA ILE A 20 -3.44 10.03 9.54
C ILE A 20 -3.50 10.21 8.03
N LYS A 21 -2.47 10.83 7.44
CA LYS A 21 -2.35 10.99 5.99
C LYS A 21 -2.37 9.64 5.27
N PHE A 22 -1.58 8.69 5.75
CA PHE A 22 -1.51 7.38 5.14
C PHE A 22 -2.81 6.58 5.33
N ALA A 23 -3.41 6.61 6.52
CA ALA A 23 -4.69 6.00 6.81
C ALA A 23 -5.81 6.49 5.87
N THR A 24 -5.86 7.80 5.63
CA THR A 24 -6.82 8.43 4.72
C THR A 24 -6.53 8.07 3.26
N GLY A 25 -5.25 8.07 2.87
CA GLY A 25 -4.82 7.67 1.52
C GLY A 25 -5.16 6.22 1.19
N LEU A 26 -4.91 5.27 2.11
CA LEU A 26 -5.31 3.87 1.93
C LEU A 26 -6.82 3.73 1.74
N LYS A 27 -7.61 4.42 2.57
CA LYS A 27 -9.08 4.39 2.46
C LYS A 27 -9.53 4.93 1.09
N SER A 28 -8.94 6.03 0.64
CA SER A 28 -9.25 6.64 -0.65
C SER A 28 -8.91 5.70 -1.80
N TRP A 29 -7.68 5.17 -1.86
CA TRP A 29 -7.26 4.22 -2.88
C TRP A 29 -8.08 2.93 -2.90
N ALA A 30 -8.41 2.38 -1.73
CA ALA A 30 -9.28 1.21 -1.65
C ALA A 30 -10.70 1.49 -2.16
N GLY A 31 -11.19 2.73 -2.00
CA GLY A 31 -12.46 3.17 -2.58
C GLY A 31 -12.39 3.27 -4.11
N ILE A 32 -11.35 3.93 -4.63
CA ILE A 32 -11.12 4.11 -6.08
C ILE A 32 -10.98 2.76 -6.78
N LEU A 33 -10.19 1.85 -6.20
CA LEU A 33 -9.86 0.55 -6.79
C LEU A 33 -10.84 -0.57 -6.44
N LYS A 34 -11.98 -0.27 -5.81
CA LYS A 34 -12.98 -1.30 -5.49
C LYS A 34 -13.51 -2.04 -6.73
N ARG A 35 -13.41 -1.41 -7.90
CA ARG A 35 -13.92 -1.85 -9.20
C ARG A 35 -13.18 -3.03 -9.87
N LYS A 36 -12.07 -3.53 -9.30
CA LYS A 36 -11.32 -4.74 -9.76
C LYS A 36 -10.76 -4.66 -11.20
N ASP A 37 -10.70 -3.47 -11.78
CA ASP A 37 -10.22 -3.15 -13.13
C ASP A 37 -9.18 -2.01 -13.06
N ALA A 38 -8.21 -2.15 -12.16
CA ALA A 38 -7.16 -1.14 -11.98
C ALA A 38 -6.37 -0.94 -13.29
N SER A 39 -6.20 0.31 -13.72
CA SER A 39 -5.33 0.62 -14.84
C SER A 39 -3.84 0.55 -14.44
N GLN A 40 -2.94 0.47 -15.44
CA GLN A 40 -1.49 0.53 -15.20
C GLN A 40 -1.09 1.85 -14.50
N SER A 41 -1.60 2.99 -14.97
CA SER A 41 -1.32 4.31 -14.39
C SER A 41 -1.72 4.38 -12.92
N GLU A 42 -2.94 3.95 -12.58
CA GLU A 42 -3.39 3.94 -11.18
C GLU A 42 -2.54 3.02 -10.32
N SER A 43 -2.09 1.89 -10.87
CA SER A 43 -1.24 0.95 -10.14
C SER A 43 0.13 1.52 -9.83
N GLU A 44 0.70 2.31 -10.74
CA GLU A 44 1.97 3.03 -10.52
C GLU A 44 1.83 4.18 -9.51
N GLU A 45 0.71 4.90 -9.54
CA GLU A 45 0.40 5.93 -8.54
C GLU A 45 0.25 5.33 -7.14
N VAL A 46 -0.44 4.19 -7.04
CA VAL A 46 -0.57 3.43 -5.80
C VAL A 46 0.78 2.92 -5.33
N LEU A 47 1.61 2.36 -6.22
CA LEU A 47 2.96 1.93 -5.89
C LEU A 47 3.78 3.09 -5.34
N THR A 48 3.72 4.26 -5.99
CA THR A 48 4.40 5.49 -5.54
C THR A 48 3.92 5.92 -4.14
N PHE A 49 2.61 5.85 -3.89
CA PHE A 49 2.02 6.12 -2.58
C PHE A 49 2.51 5.11 -1.52
N LEU A 50 2.48 3.81 -1.83
CA LEU A 50 2.95 2.75 -0.95
C LEU A 50 4.47 2.87 -0.68
N MET A 51 5.26 3.29 -1.65
CA MET A 51 6.70 3.53 -1.50
C MET A 51 7.00 4.62 -0.47
N LYS A 52 6.23 5.70 -0.45
CA LYS A 52 6.35 6.78 0.54
C LYS A 52 5.97 6.36 1.97
N THR A 53 5.31 5.22 2.11
CA THR A 53 4.73 4.78 3.38
C THR A 53 5.71 3.98 4.21
N LYS A 54 6.10 4.46 5.39
CA LYS A 54 7.03 3.70 6.25
C LYS A 54 6.38 2.56 7.03
N TRP A 55 5.10 2.70 7.38
CA TRP A 55 4.36 1.71 8.17
C TRP A 55 2.88 1.73 7.80
N VAL A 56 2.18 0.62 8.08
CA VAL A 56 0.72 0.55 8.05
C VAL A 56 0.21 0.55 9.49
N PRO A 57 -0.82 1.34 9.84
CA PRO A 57 -1.40 1.28 11.18
C PRO A 57 -1.79 -0.15 11.54
N ASN A 58 -1.44 -0.58 12.75
CA ASN A 58 -1.70 -1.93 13.23
C ASN A 58 -3.17 -2.10 13.63
N HIS A 59 -4.07 -2.03 12.65
CA HIS A 59 -5.50 -2.22 12.84
C HIS A 59 -6.09 -2.94 11.61
N PRO A 60 -6.91 -4.00 11.80
CA PRO A 60 -7.37 -4.88 10.72
C PRO A 60 -8.00 -4.15 9.53
N LYS A 61 -8.71 -3.05 9.80
CA LYS A 61 -9.32 -2.17 8.78
C LYS A 61 -8.33 -1.70 7.71
N TYR A 62 -7.12 -1.27 8.07
CA TYR A 62 -6.14 -0.75 7.11
C TYR A 62 -5.48 -1.87 6.32
N TRP A 63 -5.28 -3.03 6.94
CA TRP A 63 -4.83 -4.23 6.23
C TRP A 63 -5.88 -4.68 5.22
N GLY A 64 -7.17 -4.57 5.57
CA GLY A 64 -8.27 -4.78 4.63
C GLY A 64 -8.17 -3.86 3.41
N TYR A 65 -7.86 -2.58 3.60
CA TYR A 65 -7.65 -1.64 2.49
C TYR A 65 -6.46 -2.02 1.61
N CYS A 66 -5.31 -2.36 2.21
CA CYS A 66 -4.15 -2.86 1.46
C CYS A 66 -4.50 -4.09 0.62
N LYS A 67 -5.23 -5.05 1.20
CA LYS A 67 -5.67 -6.27 0.51
C LYS A 67 -6.63 -5.96 -0.64
N THR A 68 -7.58 -5.04 -0.45
CA THR A 68 -8.50 -4.62 -1.51
C THR A 68 -7.75 -3.99 -2.67
N ILE A 69 -6.86 -3.04 -2.38
CA ILE A 69 -6.00 -2.39 -3.38
C ILE A 69 -5.21 -3.45 -4.15
N TYR A 70 -4.50 -4.30 -3.43
CA TYR A 70 -3.66 -5.34 -4.02
C TYR A 70 -4.46 -6.33 -4.87
N HIS A 71 -5.60 -6.80 -4.36
CA HIS A 71 -6.44 -7.74 -5.07
C HIS A 71 -6.94 -7.15 -6.40
N SER A 72 -7.40 -5.90 -6.40
CA SER A 72 -7.86 -5.23 -7.61
C SER A 72 -6.77 -5.08 -8.66
N ILE A 73 -5.54 -4.79 -8.23
CA ILE A 73 -4.38 -4.71 -9.12
C ILE A 73 -3.96 -6.10 -9.62
N LEU A 74 -3.97 -7.10 -8.74
CA LEU A 74 -3.58 -8.47 -9.05
C LEU A 74 -4.46 -9.09 -10.15
N VAL A 75 -5.78 -8.91 -10.03
CA VAL A 75 -6.76 -9.48 -10.97
C VAL A 75 -6.89 -8.69 -12.27
N SER A 76 -6.46 -7.42 -12.28
CA SER A 76 -6.49 -6.60 -13.49
C SER A 76 -5.63 -7.20 -14.59
N LYS A 77 -6.13 -7.23 -15.83
CA LYS A 77 -5.37 -7.69 -17.00
C LYS A 77 -4.46 -6.61 -17.56
N ASP A 78 -4.78 -5.35 -17.29
CA ASP A 78 -4.11 -4.19 -17.87
C ASP A 78 -2.83 -3.80 -17.11
N VAL A 79 -2.60 -4.43 -15.96
CA VAL A 79 -1.42 -4.16 -15.12
C VAL A 79 -0.32 -5.16 -15.42
N HIS A 80 0.89 -4.64 -15.66
CA HIS A 80 2.09 -5.43 -15.90
C HIS A 80 2.46 -6.30 -14.69
N PHE A 81 3.06 -7.45 -14.97
CA PHE A 81 3.49 -8.39 -13.92
C PHE A 81 4.51 -7.77 -12.96
N GLU A 82 5.44 -6.97 -13.48
CA GLU A 82 6.46 -6.28 -12.69
C GLU A 82 5.83 -5.36 -11.64
N THR A 83 4.88 -4.50 -12.05
CA THR A 83 4.15 -3.62 -11.14
C THR A 83 3.39 -4.38 -10.06
N LYS A 84 2.77 -5.53 -10.41
CA LYS A 84 2.11 -6.40 -9.43
C LYS A 84 3.11 -6.95 -8.41
N MET A 85 4.29 -7.35 -8.88
CA MET A 85 5.36 -7.89 -8.04
C MET A 85 5.95 -6.83 -7.12
N ASP A 86 6.17 -5.62 -7.61
CA ASP A 86 6.67 -4.49 -6.82
C ASP A 86 5.69 -4.11 -5.70
N ILE A 87 4.40 -4.06 -6.00
CA ILE A 87 3.36 -3.81 -4.99
C ILE A 87 3.32 -4.95 -3.97
N PHE A 88 3.43 -6.21 -4.41
CA PHE A 88 3.52 -7.36 -3.51
C PHE A 88 4.71 -7.23 -2.56
N HIS A 89 5.92 -7.02 -3.07
CA HIS A 89 7.12 -6.84 -2.25
C HIS A 89 6.99 -5.65 -1.31
N ARG A 90 6.36 -4.57 -1.77
CA ARG A 90 6.16 -3.40 -0.94
C ARG A 90 5.22 -3.67 0.23
N LEU A 91 4.11 -4.36 -0.02
CA LEU A 91 3.14 -4.74 1.01
C LEU A 91 3.69 -5.80 1.97
N ASP A 92 4.51 -6.73 1.47
CA ASP A 92 5.23 -7.72 2.28
C ASP A 92 6.22 -7.04 3.23
N LYS A 93 7.00 -6.07 2.74
CA LYS A 93 7.87 -5.22 3.58
C LYS A 93 7.10 -4.43 4.64
N LEU A 94 5.85 -4.05 4.33
CA LEU A 94 4.93 -3.41 5.27
C LEU A 94 4.25 -4.39 6.24
N LYS A 95 4.61 -5.68 6.18
CA LYS A 95 4.05 -6.78 6.98
C LYS A 95 2.54 -6.95 6.79
N CYS A 96 2.04 -6.70 5.58
CA CYS A 96 0.64 -6.93 5.24
C CYS A 96 0.40 -8.42 4.94
N TYR A 97 0.21 -9.23 5.98
CA TYR A 97 0.06 -10.68 5.85
C TYR A 97 -1.20 -11.13 5.12
N GLY A 98 -1.11 -12.30 4.46
CA GLY A 98 -2.23 -12.94 3.77
C GLY A 98 -2.53 -12.35 2.39
N ILE A 99 -1.51 -11.83 1.71
CA ILE A 99 -1.53 -11.46 0.29
C ILE A 99 -0.86 -12.57 -0.54
N VAL A 100 -1.43 -12.91 -1.69
CA VAL A 100 -0.93 -13.99 -2.56
C VAL A 100 0.11 -13.43 -3.52
N ARG A 101 1.27 -14.07 -3.66
CA ARG A 101 2.30 -13.65 -4.62
C ARG A 101 1.78 -13.72 -6.06
N PRO A 102 2.08 -12.73 -6.93
CA PRO A 102 1.71 -12.80 -8.34
C PRO A 102 2.39 -14.00 -9.01
N ILE A 103 1.64 -14.73 -9.84
CA ILE A 103 2.16 -15.87 -10.62
C ILE A 103 2.29 -15.42 -12.06
N ASP A 104 3.49 -15.58 -12.61
CA ASP A 104 3.74 -15.34 -14.03
C ASP A 104 3.05 -16.43 -14.85
N LYS A 105 1.99 -16.07 -15.56
CA LYS A 105 1.22 -17.01 -16.38
C LYS A 105 1.97 -17.39 -17.67
N SER A 106 2.98 -16.63 -18.08
CA SER A 106 3.77 -16.93 -19.28
C SER A 106 4.68 -18.15 -19.09
N LYS A 107 5.09 -18.44 -17.85
CA LYS A 107 6.01 -19.53 -17.51
C LYS A 107 5.32 -20.86 -17.12
N LYS A 108 3.99 -20.95 -17.25
CA LYS A 108 3.22 -22.14 -16.83
C LYS A 108 3.14 -23.26 -17.88
N PHE A 109 3.74 -23.08 -19.06
CA PHE A 109 3.69 -24.03 -20.18
C PHE A 109 5.07 -24.55 -20.59
N THR A 110 6.00 -24.69 -19.64
CA THR A 110 7.27 -25.42 -19.83
C THR A 110 7.30 -26.58 -18.85
#